data_AF-A0A2E9Z7N4-F1
#
_entry.id   AF-A0A2E9Z7N4-F1
#
_cell.length_a   1.000
_cell.length_b   1.000
_cell.length_c   1.000
_cell.angle_alpha   90.00
_cell.angle_beta   90.00
_cell.angle_gamma   90.00
#
_symmetry.space_group_name_H-M   'P 1'
#
loop_
_entity.id
_entity.type
_entity.pdbx_description
1 polymer ?
#
loop_
_entity_poly.entity_id
_entity_poly.type
_entity_poly.pdbx_seq_one_letter_code
_entity_poly.pdbx_strand_id
1 'polypeptide(L)'
;MALKKSQKPKQDKSSAKPAAKPAAKPAKKKKKKSAHYVSGKELLQQIRDYYQMPEDVTIPDTLGENVYKIARGLSFAPNFINYSYKDDMIGDAIVKMFSALQQQKFKVDSGYNPFSYFTTIAYHAFINRIKKEKKHREALSEYQESVYDELLGSDYNEVSEQPNFTNPYASESGE
;
A
#
# COMPACT_ATOMS: atom_id res chain seq x y z
N MET A 1 -77.11 21.84 9.38
CA MET A 1 -77.03 20.38 9.18
C MET A 1 -77.07 20.10 7.68
N ALA A 2 -76.14 19.27 7.18
CA ALA A 2 -76.08 18.66 5.84
C ALA A 2 -76.03 19.63 4.62
N LEU A 3 -75.37 19.40 3.49
CA LEU A 3 -74.44 18.41 2.95
C LEU A 3 -74.17 18.91 1.51
N LYS A 4 -72.92 19.16 1.10
CA LYS A 4 -72.36 18.67 -0.18
C LYS A 4 -70.92 19.17 -0.40
N LYS A 5 -69.97 18.26 -0.16
CA LYS A 5 -68.65 18.30 -0.78
C LYS A 5 -68.85 18.00 -2.27
N SER A 6 -68.46 18.94 -3.13
CA SER A 6 -68.36 18.70 -4.57
C SER A 6 -66.89 18.48 -4.94
N GLN A 7 -66.60 17.34 -5.54
CA GLN A 7 -65.26 16.91 -5.95
C GLN A 7 -65.00 17.26 -7.42
N LYS A 8 -63.85 17.93 -7.65
CA LYS A 8 -62.94 17.92 -8.82
C LYS A 8 -63.46 18.30 -10.23
N PRO A 9 -62.59 18.94 -11.02
CA PRO A 9 -61.76 18.20 -11.99
C PRO A 9 -60.28 18.66 -11.94
N LYS A 10 -59.32 17.79 -11.60
CA LYS A 10 -58.42 17.08 -12.55
C LYS A 10 -58.00 17.93 -13.75
N GLN A 11 -56.85 18.59 -13.63
CA GLN A 11 -56.10 19.14 -14.76
C GLN A 11 -55.27 18.00 -15.37
N ASP A 12 -55.71 17.53 -16.53
CA ASP A 12 -54.87 16.86 -17.52
C ASP A 12 -54.18 17.93 -18.37
N LYS A 13 -52.84 17.94 -18.37
CA LYS A 13 -52.05 18.55 -19.44
C LYS A 13 -50.88 17.64 -19.77
N SER A 14 -51.19 16.71 -20.67
CA SER A 14 -50.25 16.10 -21.59
C SER A 14 -49.56 17.18 -22.44
N SER A 15 -48.23 17.21 -22.41
CA SER A 15 -47.41 17.66 -23.54
C SER A 15 -46.02 17.05 -23.40
N ALA A 16 -45.93 15.78 -23.78
CA ALA A 16 -44.68 15.07 -23.93
C ALA A 16 -43.89 15.67 -25.10
N LYS A 17 -42.81 16.39 -24.78
CA LYS A 17 -41.75 16.75 -25.73
C LYS A 17 -40.79 15.56 -25.81
N PRO A 18 -40.56 14.93 -26.97
CA PRO A 18 -39.60 13.82 -27.05
C PRO A 18 -38.19 14.38 -26.94
N ALA A 19 -37.59 14.25 -25.76
CA ALA A 19 -36.17 14.51 -25.56
C ALA A 19 -35.36 13.48 -26.35
N ALA A 20 -34.57 13.98 -27.30
CA ALA A 20 -33.67 13.19 -28.13
C ALA A 20 -32.77 12.29 -27.27
N LYS A 21 -32.67 11.01 -27.66
CA LYS A 21 -31.74 10.03 -27.09
C LYS A 21 -30.31 10.61 -27.14
N PRO A 22 -29.55 10.64 -26.02
CA PRO A 22 -28.16 11.04 -26.08
C PRO A 22 -27.36 10.00 -26.89
N ALA A 23 -26.63 10.51 -27.88
CA ALA A 23 -25.81 9.73 -28.80
C ALA A 23 -24.87 8.75 -28.06
N ALA A 24 -24.82 7.51 -28.56
CA ALA A 24 -23.97 6.46 -28.03
C ALA A 24 -22.49 6.87 -28.11
N LYS A 25 -21.80 6.87 -26.95
CA LYS A 25 -20.36 7.13 -26.87
C LYS A 25 -19.59 6.05 -27.66
N PRO A 26 -18.54 6.41 -28.41
CA PRO A 26 -17.76 5.44 -29.17
C PRO A 26 -17.14 4.39 -28.24
N ALA A 27 -17.29 3.12 -28.61
CA ALA A 27 -16.79 1.98 -27.83
C ALA A 27 -15.27 2.10 -27.66
N LYS A 28 -14.82 2.32 -26.42
CA LYS A 28 -13.38 2.34 -26.08
C LYS A 28 -12.75 1.01 -26.50
N LYS A 29 -11.75 1.08 -27.39
CA LYS A 29 -10.93 -0.08 -27.77
C LYS A 29 -10.39 -0.74 -26.50
N LYS A 30 -10.68 -2.04 -26.33
CA LYS A 30 -10.21 -2.82 -25.18
C LYS A 30 -8.68 -2.83 -25.20
N LYS A 31 -8.05 -2.27 -24.16
CA LYS A 31 -6.59 -2.33 -23.99
C LYS A 31 -6.17 -3.79 -23.84
N LYS A 32 -5.02 -4.15 -24.42
CA LYS A 32 -4.44 -5.50 -24.27
C LYS A 32 -4.21 -5.79 -22.79
N LYS A 33 -4.58 -6.99 -22.33
CA LYS A 33 -4.33 -7.42 -20.94
C LYS A 33 -2.83 -7.51 -20.72
N SER A 34 -2.34 -6.96 -19.61
CA SER A 34 -0.92 -7.07 -19.24
C SER A 34 -0.61 -8.47 -18.72
N ALA A 35 0.66 -8.88 -18.79
CA ALA A 35 1.13 -10.18 -18.28
C ALA A 35 0.89 -10.35 -16.75
N HIS A 36 0.60 -9.27 -16.03
CA HIS A 36 0.35 -9.26 -14.59
C HIS A 36 -1.13 -9.11 -14.23
N TYR A 37 -2.02 -9.24 -15.21
CA TYR A 37 -3.45 -9.12 -14.98
C TYR A 37 -4.01 -10.41 -14.36
N VAL A 38 -4.70 -10.26 -13.24
CA VAL A 38 -5.44 -11.33 -12.57
C VAL A 38 -6.94 -11.10 -12.78
N SER A 39 -7.64 -12.11 -13.28
CA SER A 39 -9.09 -12.08 -13.48
C SER A 39 -9.77 -12.30 -12.13
N GLY A 40 -10.50 -11.29 -11.63
CA GLY A 40 -11.17 -11.38 -10.33
C GLY A 40 -12.20 -12.51 -10.23
N LYS A 41 -12.83 -12.89 -11.35
CA LYS A 41 -13.79 -14.01 -11.41
C LYS A 41 -13.10 -15.36 -11.26
N GLU A 42 -11.98 -15.55 -11.98
CA GLU A 42 -11.18 -16.77 -11.89
C GLU A 42 -10.57 -16.91 -10.48
N LEU A 43 -10.08 -15.80 -9.91
CA LEU A 43 -9.55 -15.79 -8.55
C LEU A 43 -10.62 -16.19 -7.51
N LEU A 44 -11.85 -15.69 -7.64
CA LEU A 44 -12.94 -16.06 -6.75
C LEU A 44 -13.26 -17.55 -6.83
N GLN A 45 -13.30 -18.10 -8.05
CA GLN A 45 -13.55 -19.52 -8.26
C GLN A 45 -12.42 -20.37 -7.66
N GLN A 46 -11.16 -20.02 -7.90
CA GLN A 46 -10.01 -20.73 -7.33
C GLN A 46 -10.02 -20.74 -5.80
N ILE A 47 -10.39 -19.63 -5.16
CA ILE A 47 -10.51 -19.55 -3.70
C ILE A 47 -11.65 -20.45 -3.21
N ARG A 48 -12.78 -20.44 -3.92
CA ARG A 48 -13.92 -21.31 -3.60
C ARG A 48 -13.53 -22.78 -3.68
N ASP A 49 -12.82 -23.16 -4.74
CA ASP A 49 -12.36 -24.53 -4.95
C ASP A 49 -11.35 -24.93 -3.87
N TYR A 50 -10.42 -24.03 -3.52
CA TYR A 50 -9.44 -24.24 -2.46
C TYR A 50 -10.10 -24.48 -1.09
N TYR A 51 -11.14 -23.71 -0.74
CA TYR A 51 -11.85 -23.90 0.53
C TYR A 51 -12.68 -25.20 0.62
N GLN A 52 -12.95 -25.84 -0.53
CA GLN A 52 -13.60 -27.16 -0.55
C GLN A 52 -12.61 -28.31 -0.40
N MET A 53 -11.31 -28.06 -0.62
CA MET A 53 -10.26 -29.05 -0.41
C MET A 53 -10.03 -29.29 1.09
N PRO A 54 -9.60 -30.49 1.50
CA PRO A 54 -9.26 -30.77 2.89
C PRO A 54 -8.12 -29.86 3.38
N GLU A 55 -8.13 -29.51 4.67
CA GLU A 55 -7.24 -28.53 5.31
C GLU A 55 -5.73 -28.82 5.13
N ASP A 56 -5.35 -30.07 4.85
CA ASP A 56 -3.94 -30.50 4.71
C ASP A 56 -3.40 -30.38 3.28
N VAL A 57 -4.19 -29.81 2.36
CA VAL A 57 -3.81 -29.68 0.94
C VAL A 57 -2.98 -28.43 0.70
N THR A 58 -1.87 -28.62 -0.01
CA THR A 58 -0.98 -27.54 -0.46
C THR A 58 -1.74 -26.56 -1.36
N ILE A 59 -1.42 -25.26 -1.23
CA ILE A 59 -2.07 -24.22 -2.03
C ILE A 59 -1.81 -24.46 -3.52
N PRO A 60 -2.85 -24.48 -4.38
CA PRO A 60 -2.67 -24.70 -5.80
C PRO A 60 -1.73 -23.66 -6.45
N ASP A 61 -0.82 -24.12 -7.32
CA ASP A 61 0.17 -23.25 -7.99
C ASP A 61 -0.49 -22.06 -8.69
N THR A 62 -1.62 -22.29 -9.37
CA THR A 62 -2.34 -21.24 -10.08
C THR A 62 -2.89 -20.14 -9.16
N LEU A 63 -3.30 -20.50 -7.94
CA LEU A 63 -3.74 -19.54 -6.93
C LEU A 63 -2.53 -18.79 -6.36
N GLY A 64 -1.43 -19.50 -6.10
CA GLY A 64 -0.17 -18.91 -5.67
C GLY A 64 0.39 -17.89 -6.67
N GLU A 65 0.36 -18.22 -7.96
CA GLU A 65 0.75 -17.30 -9.03
C GLU A 65 -0.11 -16.03 -9.06
N ASN A 66 -1.42 -16.15 -8.84
CA ASN A 66 -2.32 -15.01 -8.83
C ASN A 66 -2.05 -14.11 -7.62
N VAL A 67 -1.82 -14.69 -6.44
CA VAL A 67 -1.39 -13.95 -5.24
C VAL A 67 -0.05 -13.22 -5.49
N TYR A 68 0.92 -13.90 -6.10
CA TYR A 68 2.21 -13.31 -6.48
C TYR A 68 2.03 -12.15 -7.46
N LYS A 69 1.22 -12.32 -8.52
CA LYS A 69 0.93 -11.27 -9.51
C LYS A 69 0.29 -10.03 -8.88
N ILE A 70 -0.58 -10.20 -7.87
CA ILE A 70 -1.19 -9.08 -7.12
C ILE A 70 -0.10 -8.28 -6.37
N ALA A 71 0.73 -8.96 -5.57
CA ALA A 71 1.79 -8.30 -4.80
C ALA A 71 2.81 -7.61 -5.72
N ARG A 72 3.25 -8.30 -6.78
CA ARG A 72 4.19 -7.74 -7.76
C ARG A 72 3.57 -6.57 -8.53
N GLY A 73 2.29 -6.64 -8.90
CA GLY A 73 1.59 -5.54 -9.56
C GLY A 73 1.55 -4.29 -8.67
N LEU A 74 1.32 -4.47 -7.37
CA LEU A 74 1.26 -3.39 -6.40
C LEU A 74 2.64 -2.72 -6.17
N SER A 75 3.75 -3.46 -6.26
CA SER A 75 5.10 -2.90 -6.06
C SER A 75 5.51 -1.89 -7.12
N PHE A 76 4.89 -1.93 -8.31
CA PHE A 76 5.08 -0.94 -9.36
C PHE A 76 4.22 0.32 -9.19
N ALA A 77 3.37 0.39 -8.16
CA ALA A 77 2.59 1.60 -7.91
C ALA A 77 3.52 2.77 -7.51
N PRO A 78 3.19 4.03 -7.85
CA PRO A 78 4.03 5.19 -7.58
C PRO A 78 4.47 5.34 -6.11
N ASN A 79 3.62 4.91 -5.18
CA ASN A 79 3.89 4.97 -3.74
C ASN A 79 5.00 4.00 -3.30
N PHE A 80 5.24 2.92 -4.06
CA PHE A 80 6.11 1.81 -3.66
C PHE A 80 7.29 1.56 -4.60
N ILE A 81 7.25 2.12 -5.81
CA ILE A 81 8.23 1.85 -6.85
C ILE A 81 9.66 2.30 -6.49
N ASN A 82 9.84 3.25 -5.56
CA ASN A 82 11.15 3.84 -5.27
C ASN A 82 11.86 3.25 -4.03
N TYR A 83 11.33 2.19 -3.41
CA TYR A 83 12.01 1.53 -2.30
C TYR A 83 13.01 0.48 -2.79
N SER A 84 14.21 0.42 -2.19
CA SER A 84 15.24 -0.57 -2.53
C SER A 84 14.83 -2.00 -2.13
N TYR A 85 14.12 -2.14 -1.00
CA TYR A 85 13.66 -3.41 -0.41
C TYR A 85 12.31 -3.89 -0.98
N LYS A 86 12.10 -3.72 -2.29
CA LYS A 86 10.84 -4.09 -2.96
C LYS A 86 10.51 -5.57 -2.87
N ASP A 87 11.50 -6.43 -3.02
CA ASP A 87 11.31 -7.89 -2.97
C ASP A 87 10.92 -8.37 -1.56
N ASP A 88 11.49 -7.75 -0.53
CA ASP A 88 11.09 -8.02 0.85
C ASP A 88 9.65 -7.60 1.14
N MET A 89 9.21 -6.45 0.61
CA MET A 89 7.82 -6.02 0.73
C MET A 89 6.87 -7.02 0.07
N ILE A 90 7.23 -7.50 -1.13
CA ILE A 90 6.47 -8.52 -1.86
C ILE A 90 6.39 -9.82 -1.03
N GLY A 91 7.51 -10.28 -0.48
CA GLY A 91 7.56 -11.46 0.39
C GLY A 91 6.65 -11.35 1.61
N ASP A 92 6.75 -10.25 2.36
CA ASP A 92 5.91 -9.98 3.54
C ASP A 92 4.41 -9.94 3.19
N ALA A 93 4.06 -9.40 2.02
CA ALA A 93 2.69 -9.37 1.55
C ALA A 93 2.16 -10.76 1.18
N ILE A 94 2.95 -11.55 0.47
CA ILE A 94 2.59 -12.92 0.06
C ILE A 94 2.29 -13.78 1.29
N VAL A 95 3.17 -13.75 2.29
CA VAL A 95 2.97 -14.50 3.55
C VAL A 95 1.63 -14.11 4.19
N LYS A 96 1.33 -12.82 4.32
CA LYS A 96 0.05 -12.37 4.91
C LYS A 96 -1.17 -12.75 4.08
N MET A 97 -1.08 -12.69 2.76
CA MET A 97 -2.18 -13.10 1.88
C MET A 97 -2.44 -14.60 1.98
N PHE A 98 -1.39 -15.43 2.03
CA PHE A 98 -1.54 -16.87 2.25
C PHE A 98 -2.08 -17.21 3.63
N SER A 99 -1.61 -16.55 4.69
CA SER A 99 -2.18 -16.74 6.02
C SER A 99 -3.68 -16.39 6.05
N ALA A 100 -4.11 -15.37 5.30
CA ALA A 100 -5.52 -15.02 5.18
C ALA A 100 -6.34 -16.05 4.39
N LEU A 101 -5.74 -16.70 3.38
CA LEU A 101 -6.35 -17.80 2.63
C LEU A 101 -6.50 -19.06 3.49
N GLN A 102 -5.42 -19.48 4.16
CA GLN A 102 -5.42 -20.66 5.03
C GLN A 102 -6.43 -20.53 6.17
N GLN A 103 -6.52 -19.35 6.77
CA GLN A 103 -7.48 -19.08 7.87
C GLN A 103 -8.90 -18.80 7.37
N GLN A 104 -9.18 -18.96 6.07
CA GLN A 104 -10.46 -18.70 5.42
C GLN A 104 -11.10 -17.36 5.83
N LYS A 105 -10.24 -16.32 5.94
CA LYS A 105 -10.65 -14.98 6.38
C LYS A 105 -11.47 -14.24 5.32
N PHE A 106 -11.22 -14.54 4.05
CA PHE A 106 -12.04 -14.03 2.96
C PHE A 106 -13.33 -14.86 2.84
N LYS A 107 -14.50 -14.23 2.86
CA LYS A 107 -15.80 -14.90 2.74
C LYS A 107 -16.30 -14.84 1.30
N VAL A 108 -16.46 -16.00 0.65
CA VAL A 108 -16.83 -16.10 -0.77
C VAL A 108 -18.24 -15.56 -1.03
N ASP A 109 -19.17 -15.73 -0.08
CA ASP A 109 -20.58 -15.32 -0.24
C ASP A 109 -20.85 -13.84 0.09
N SER A 110 -19.81 -13.10 0.50
CA SER A 110 -19.95 -11.70 0.92
C SER A 110 -20.20 -10.72 -0.24
N GLY A 111 -20.03 -11.17 -1.49
CA GLY A 111 -20.14 -10.32 -2.68
C GLY A 111 -18.97 -9.35 -2.89
N TYR A 112 -17.97 -9.34 -2.00
CA TYR A 112 -16.76 -8.56 -2.20
C TYR A 112 -15.83 -9.20 -3.24
N ASN A 113 -15.13 -8.35 -4.00
CA ASN A 113 -14.13 -8.82 -4.95
C ASN A 113 -12.87 -9.29 -4.21
N PRO A 114 -12.42 -10.55 -4.39
CA PRO A 114 -11.20 -11.05 -3.75
C PRO A 114 -9.97 -10.24 -4.14
N PHE A 115 -9.89 -9.75 -5.38
CA PHE A 115 -8.75 -8.94 -5.82
C PHE A 115 -8.59 -7.68 -4.95
N SER A 116 -9.69 -6.99 -4.65
CA SER A 116 -9.67 -5.79 -3.79
C SER A 116 -9.26 -6.12 -2.36
N TYR A 117 -9.78 -7.23 -1.82
CA TYR A 117 -9.43 -7.72 -0.48
C TYR A 117 -7.93 -8.00 -0.34
N PHE A 118 -7.37 -8.82 -1.23
CA PHE A 118 -5.95 -9.18 -1.21
C PHE A 118 -5.03 -8.00 -1.50
N THR A 119 -5.41 -7.11 -2.43
CA THR A 119 -4.65 -5.87 -2.69
C THR A 119 -4.57 -5.01 -1.43
N THR A 120 -5.63 -4.95 -0.62
CA THR A 120 -5.67 -4.19 0.63
C THR A 120 -4.74 -4.80 1.69
N ILE A 121 -4.73 -6.14 1.81
CA ILE A 121 -3.79 -6.86 2.69
C ILE A 121 -2.34 -6.58 2.28
N ALA A 122 -2.04 -6.68 0.98
CA ALA A 122 -0.70 -6.40 0.46
C ALA A 122 -0.26 -4.96 0.72
N TYR A 123 -1.17 -3.99 0.53
CA TYR A 123 -0.92 -2.58 0.81
C TYR A 123 -0.52 -2.33 2.27
N HIS A 124 -1.26 -2.90 3.23
CA HIS A 124 -0.91 -2.79 4.64
C HIS A 124 0.39 -3.53 4.99
N ALA A 125 0.68 -4.65 4.32
CA ALA A 125 1.94 -5.35 4.49
C ALA A 125 3.13 -4.47 4.08
N PHE A 126 3.04 -3.79 2.93
CA PHE A 126 4.09 -2.90 2.44
C PHE A 126 4.32 -1.73 3.38
N ILE A 127 3.25 -1.08 3.85
CA ILE A 127 3.36 -0.01 4.86
C ILE A 127 4.09 -0.52 6.11
N ASN A 128 3.78 -1.72 6.57
CA ASN A 128 4.44 -2.27 7.75
C ASN A 128 5.92 -2.57 7.51
N ARG A 129 6.30 -3.07 6.33
CA ARG A 129 7.71 -3.28 5.98
C ARG A 129 8.46 -1.94 5.92
N ILE A 130 7.87 -0.92 5.30
CA ILE A 130 8.44 0.43 5.25
C ILE A 130 8.66 1.01 6.65
N LYS A 131 7.69 0.83 7.56
CA LYS A 131 7.82 1.27 8.96
C LYS A 131 8.96 0.55 9.69
N LYS A 132 9.06 -0.77 9.51
CA LYS A 132 10.16 -1.57 10.10
C LYS A 132 11.52 -1.12 9.58
N GLU A 133 11.64 -0.91 8.27
CA GLU A 133 12.89 -0.48 7.66
C GLU A 133 13.29 0.93 8.11
N LYS A 134 12.31 1.84 8.22
CA LYS A 134 12.55 3.18 8.76
C LYS A 134 13.09 3.11 10.19
N LYS A 135 12.47 2.30 11.06
CA LYS A 135 12.92 2.10 12.45
C LYS A 135 14.32 1.49 12.52
N HIS A 136 14.61 0.52 11.64
CA HIS A 136 15.93 -0.11 11.58
C HIS A 136 17.02 0.91 11.19
N ARG A 137 16.76 1.74 10.17
CA ARG A 137 17.68 2.81 9.76
C ARG A 137 17.88 3.87 10.85
N GLU A 138 16.81 4.27 11.53
CA GLU A 138 16.90 5.21 12.67
C GLU A 138 17.79 4.66 13.79
N ALA A 139 17.59 3.39 14.17
CA ALA A 139 18.43 2.75 15.19
C ALA A 139 19.92 2.66 14.79
N LEU A 140 20.22 2.43 13.50
CA LEU A 140 21.60 2.44 13.00
C LEU A 140 22.21 3.84 13.03
N SER A 141 21.45 4.89 12.69
CA SER A 141 21.91 6.27 12.77
C SER A 141 22.21 6.68 14.21
N GLU A 142 21.29 6.37 15.13
CA GLU A 142 21.44 6.66 16.56
C GLU A 142 22.68 5.95 17.13
N TYR A 143 22.90 4.68 16.75
CA TYR A 143 24.10 3.96 17.16
C TYR A 143 25.38 4.61 16.60
N GLN A 144 25.40 4.97 15.32
CA GLN A 144 26.54 5.66 14.71
C GLN A 144 26.85 6.97 15.43
N GLU A 145 25.85 7.82 15.66
CA GLU A 145 25.98 9.08 16.38
C GLU A 145 26.56 8.87 17.79
N SER A 146 26.05 7.88 18.54
CA SER A 146 26.56 7.58 19.88
C SER A 146 28.03 7.17 19.91
N VAL A 147 28.48 6.37 18.92
CA VAL A 147 29.89 5.94 18.81
C VAL A 147 30.79 7.10 18.39
N TYR A 148 30.32 7.98 17.50
CA TYR A 148 31.07 9.18 17.12
C TYR A 148 31.23 10.14 18.29
N ASP A 149 30.18 10.36 19.09
CA ASP A 149 30.22 11.22 20.28
C ASP A 149 31.18 10.67 21.33
N GLU A 150 31.20 9.35 21.55
CA GLU A 150 32.14 8.68 22.46
C GLU A 150 33.60 8.88 22.01
N LEU A 151 33.88 8.63 20.72
CA LEU A 151 35.23 8.78 20.16
C LEU A 151 35.72 10.23 20.26
N LEU A 152 34.89 11.20 19.86
CA LEU A 152 35.22 12.61 19.98
C LEU A 152 35.43 13.01 21.45
N GLY A 153 34.56 12.58 22.36
CA GLY A 153 34.69 12.83 23.80
C GLY A 153 35.98 12.24 24.41
N SER A 154 36.49 11.14 23.85
CA SER A 154 37.79 10.57 24.24
C SER A 154 38.96 11.43 23.75
N ASP A 155 38.92 11.92 22.50
CA ASP A 155 39.96 12.79 21.93
C ASP A 155 40.03 14.16 22.63
N TYR A 156 38.90 14.72 23.06
CA TYR A 156 38.89 16.01 23.79
C TYR A 156 39.52 15.95 25.18
N ASN A 157 39.61 14.78 25.81
CA ASN A 157 40.27 14.65 27.12
C ASN A 157 41.82 14.62 27.00
N GLU A 158 42.37 14.15 25.88
CA GLU A 158 43.83 14.17 25.64
C GLU A 158 44.37 15.55 25.21
N VAL A 159 43.57 16.38 24.54
CA VAL A 159 44.01 17.69 24.01
C VAL A 159 43.96 18.83 25.07
N SER A 160 43.71 18.50 26.34
CA SER A 160 43.78 19.47 27.44
C SER A 160 45.22 19.88 27.82
N GLU A 161 46.24 19.22 27.26
CA GLU A 161 47.62 19.73 27.23
C GLU A 161 47.80 20.68 26.04
N GLN A 162 47.38 21.94 26.20
CA GLN A 162 47.64 22.97 25.20
C GLN A 162 49.16 23.19 25.05
N PRO A 163 49.78 23.00 23.87
CA PRO A 163 51.13 23.47 23.65
C PRO A 163 51.13 25.00 23.77
N ASN A 164 51.98 25.52 24.65
CA ASN A 164 52.13 26.95 24.88
C ASN A 164 52.68 27.63 23.60
N PHE A 165 51.79 28.19 22.78
CA PHE A 165 52.17 29.01 21.65
C PHE A 165 52.57 30.40 22.15
N THR A 166 53.82 30.54 22.56
CA THR A 166 54.41 31.86 22.80
C THR A 166 54.53 32.58 21.46
N ASN A 167 53.85 33.71 21.28
CA ASN A 167 53.96 34.53 20.07
C ASN A 167 55.38 35.12 19.97
N PRO A 168 56.21 34.73 18.98
CA PRO A 168 57.61 35.16 18.88
C PRO A 168 57.78 36.64 18.47
N TYR A 169 56.70 37.36 18.14
CA TYR A 169 56.72 38.77 17.72
C TYR A 169 56.13 39.74 18.75
N ALA A 170 55.97 39.33 20.01
CA ALA A 170 55.39 40.20 21.04
C ALA A 170 56.35 41.27 21.60
N SER A 171 57.60 41.34 21.12
CA SER A 171 58.53 42.42 21.43
C SER A 171 58.63 43.39 20.25
N GLU A 172 58.07 44.59 20.42
CA GLU A 172 58.53 45.89 19.89
C GLU A 172 57.35 46.83 19.66
N SER A 173 56.82 47.36 20.76
CA SER A 173 56.25 48.70 20.77
C SER A 173 56.51 49.31 22.15
N GLY A 174 57.80 49.46 22.44
CA GLY A 174 58.29 50.38 23.46
C GLY A 174 58.86 51.59 22.74
N GLU A 175 58.16 52.71 22.87
CA GLU A 175 58.59 54.12 22.94
C GLU A 175 57.47 55.06 22.46
#